data_AF-A0A3P7GF94-F1
#
_entry.id   AF-A0A3P7GF94-F1
#
_cell.length_a   1.000
_cell.length_b   1.000
_cell.length_c   1.000
_cell.angle_alpha   90.00
_cell.angle_beta   90.00
_cell.angle_gamma   90.00
#
_symmetry.space_group_name_H-M   'P 1'
#
loop_
_entity.id
_entity.type
_entity.pdbx_description
1 polymer ?
#
loop_
_entity_poly.entity_id
_entity_poly.type
_entity_poly.pdbx_seq_one_letter_code
_entity_poly.pdbx_strand_id
1 'polypeptide(L)'
;MEEHEVERFTENNFYQSVSWALALARQARDEGIIRSDPALQDIFRICMDFRWSQITLFYYNWIPVPLAFSQICMDFRWSQITLFYYNWIPVPLAFSQIISLVVRCYFILALLGRQFTHNEGSRSPIDIYFPAITVLQLVFYSGWVKVAEALINPCGDDDEDFDFEWFLARNMRQATAIADEKNSEPPPLCWDKFWRDQKEREQNTKSTVKRLGKFWFIRMHLE
;
A
#
# COMPACT_ATOMS: atom_id res chain seq x y z
N MET A 1 18.56 -10.23 18.77
CA MET A 1 19.43 -10.80 17.74
C MET A 1 20.73 -11.09 18.44
N GLU A 2 21.14 -12.35 18.43
CA GLU A 2 22.32 -12.76 19.19
C GLU A 2 23.59 -12.29 18.45
N GLU A 3 24.67 -11.99 19.16
CA GLU A 3 25.90 -11.42 18.55
C GLU A 3 26.46 -12.29 17.42
N HIS A 4 26.30 -13.61 17.52
CA HIS A 4 26.75 -14.58 16.51
C HIS A 4 25.93 -14.61 15.21
N GLU A 5 24.73 -14.01 15.21
CA GLU A 5 23.87 -13.91 14.02
C GLU A 5 24.18 -12.63 13.23
N VAL A 6 24.59 -11.57 13.93
CA VAL A 6 24.85 -10.23 13.35
C VAL A 6 25.96 -10.28 12.30
N GLU A 7 27.03 -11.06 12.54
CA GLU A 7 28.13 -11.22 11.57
C GLU A 7 27.71 -11.86 10.25
N ARG A 8 26.58 -12.58 10.23
CA ARG A 8 26.06 -13.26 9.03
C ARG A 8 25.03 -12.43 8.26
N PHE A 9 24.52 -11.36 8.85
CA PHE A 9 23.64 -10.41 8.18
C PHE A 9 24.48 -9.36 7.43
N THR A 10 24.34 -9.35 6.11
CA THR A 10 24.80 -8.26 5.24
C THR A 10 23.59 -7.69 4.50
N GLU A 11 23.66 -6.45 4.02
CA GLU A 11 22.54 -5.76 3.36
C GLU A 11 21.94 -6.56 2.18
N ASN A 12 22.75 -7.37 1.50
CA ASN A 12 22.32 -8.20 0.37
C ASN A 12 21.75 -9.58 0.78
N ASN A 13 21.86 -9.97 2.05
CA ASN A 13 21.48 -11.29 2.54
C ASN A 13 20.15 -11.27 3.32
N PHE A 14 19.20 -10.41 2.95
CA PHE A 14 17.89 -10.33 3.60
C PHE A 14 17.08 -11.64 3.54
N TYR A 15 17.38 -12.53 2.58
CA TYR A 15 16.76 -13.85 2.44
C TYR A 15 17.23 -14.88 3.48
N GLN A 16 18.33 -14.60 4.18
CA GLN A 16 19.00 -15.54 5.07
C GLN A 16 18.13 -15.92 6.27
N SER A 17 17.38 -14.96 6.83
CA SER A 17 16.46 -15.15 7.95
C SER A 17 15.36 -16.16 7.61
N VAL A 18 14.75 -16.06 6.42
CA VAL A 18 13.73 -17.01 5.96
C VAL A 18 14.33 -18.40 5.77
N SER A 19 15.55 -18.49 5.24
CA SER A 19 16.24 -19.77 5.08
C SER A 19 16.47 -20.47 6.43
N TRP A 20 16.85 -19.71 7.47
CA TRP A 20 17.01 -20.25 8.82
C TRP A 20 15.67 -20.65 9.44
N ALA A 21 14.61 -19.85 9.24
CA ALA A 21 13.27 -20.19 9.71
C ALA A 21 12.76 -21.52 9.11
N LEU A 22 12.99 -21.74 7.81
CA LEU A 22 12.63 -23.00 7.14
C LEU A 22 13.46 -24.18 7.66
N ALA A 23 14.76 -23.97 7.92
CA ALA A 23 15.63 -24.98 8.50
C ALA A 23 15.19 -25.36 9.93
N LEU A 24 14.86 -24.37 10.76
CA LEU A 24 14.32 -24.57 12.11
C LEU A 24 12.99 -25.31 12.10
N ALA A 25 12.08 -24.96 11.19
CA ALA A 25 10.80 -25.67 11.06
C ALA A 25 10.99 -27.14 10.64
N ARG A 26 11.99 -27.43 9.81
CA ARG A 26 12.36 -28.81 9.47
C ARG A 26 12.94 -29.56 10.67
N GLN A 27 13.84 -28.94 11.41
CA GLN A 27 14.40 -29.52 12.63
C GLN A 27 13.31 -29.81 13.68
N ALA A 28 12.36 -28.89 13.88
CA ALA A 28 11.23 -29.08 14.78
C ALA A 28 10.31 -30.24 14.36
N ARG A 29 10.27 -30.59 13.06
CA ARG A 29 9.59 -31.80 12.57
C ARG A 29 10.38 -33.05 12.91
N ASP A 30 11.70 -33.04 12.71
CA ASP A 30 12.58 -34.17 13.02
C ASP A 30 12.60 -34.48 14.53
N GLU A 31 12.50 -33.45 15.37
CA GLU A 31 12.37 -33.54 16.84
C GLU A 31 10.95 -33.93 17.30
N GLY A 32 9.98 -34.02 16.39
CA GLY A 32 8.62 -34.45 16.69
C GLY A 32 7.74 -33.39 17.37
N ILE A 33 8.19 -32.13 17.45
CA ILE A 33 7.39 -30.99 17.95
C ILE A 33 6.19 -30.76 17.02
N ILE A 34 6.42 -30.78 15.70
CA ILE A 34 5.36 -30.72 14.69
C ILE A 34 4.88 -32.14 14.40
N ARG A 35 3.61 -32.43 14.70
CA ARG A 35 3.06 -33.79 14.62
C ARG A 35 2.71 -34.26 13.21
N SER A 36 2.36 -33.33 12.30
CA SER A 36 1.83 -33.66 10.97
C SER A 36 2.63 -33.00 9.84
N ASP A 37 2.86 -33.75 8.76
CA ASP A 37 3.55 -33.23 7.57
C ASP A 37 2.78 -32.12 6.85
N PRO A 38 1.43 -32.16 6.74
CA PRO A 38 0.67 -31.03 6.20
C PRO A 38 0.89 -29.73 6.99
N ALA A 39 1.03 -29.79 8.32
CA ALA A 39 1.30 -28.59 9.12
C ALA A 39 2.67 -27.98 8.80
N LEU A 40 3.69 -28.82 8.56
CA LEU A 40 5.00 -28.34 8.11
C LEU A 40 4.91 -27.66 6.72
N GLN A 41 4.14 -28.25 5.80
CA GLN A 41 3.92 -27.66 4.48
C GLN A 41 3.19 -26.31 4.56
N ASP A 42 2.23 -26.16 5.45
CA ASP A 42 1.54 -24.89 5.68
C ASP A 42 2.48 -23.81 6.24
N ILE A 43 3.35 -24.16 7.20
CA ILE A 43 4.38 -23.25 7.71
C ILE A 43 5.31 -22.82 6.57
N PHE A 44 5.76 -23.77 5.73
CA PHE A 44 6.64 -23.48 4.60
C PHE A 44 5.99 -22.55 3.58
N ARG A 45 4.70 -22.78 3.29
CA ARG A 45 3.91 -21.91 2.40
C ARG A 45 3.89 -20.47 2.92
N ILE A 46 3.53 -20.27 4.19
CA ILE A 46 3.46 -18.93 4.80
C ILE A 46 4.85 -18.25 4.79
N CYS A 47 5.92 -18.97 5.13
CA CYS A 47 7.27 -18.43 5.07
C CYS A 47 7.69 -18.04 3.65
N MET A 48 7.28 -18.81 2.63
CA MET A 48 7.54 -18.48 1.24
C MET A 48 6.71 -17.30 0.75
N ASP A 49 5.45 -17.18 1.17
CA ASP A 49 4.60 -16.03 0.85
C ASP A 49 5.18 -14.73 1.47
N PHE A 50 5.69 -14.81 2.70
CA PHE A 50 6.43 -13.70 3.32
C PHE A 50 7.68 -13.34 2.51
N ARG A 51 8.46 -14.34 2.08
CA ARG A 51 9.64 -14.13 1.24
C ARG A 51 9.30 -13.41 -0.07
N TRP A 52 8.22 -13.81 -0.75
CA TRP A 52 7.77 -13.14 -1.96
C TRP A 52 7.43 -11.68 -1.70
N SER A 53 6.77 -11.38 -0.58
CA SER A 53 6.45 -10.01 -0.19
C SER A 53 7.71 -9.15 0.01
N GLN A 54 8.76 -9.70 0.64
CA GLN A 54 10.05 -9.01 0.81
C GLN A 54 10.78 -8.78 -0.52
N ILE A 55 10.78 -9.78 -1.41
CA ILE A 55 11.37 -9.67 -2.75
C ILE A 55 10.65 -8.60 -3.57
N THR A 56 9.32 -8.55 -3.49
CA THR A 56 8.52 -7.52 -4.15
C THR A 56 8.90 -6.12 -3.65
N LEU A 57 9.04 -5.92 -2.35
CA LEU A 57 9.49 -4.65 -1.78
C LEU A 57 10.91 -4.27 -2.26
N PHE A 58 11.83 -5.24 -2.29
CA PHE A 58 13.18 -5.05 -2.82
C PHE A 58 13.16 -4.61 -4.29
N TYR A 59 12.32 -5.24 -5.12
CA TYR A 59 12.15 -4.83 -6.53
C TYR A 59 11.56 -3.43 -6.68
N TYR A 60 10.60 -3.04 -5.83
CA TYR A 60 10.04 -1.68 -5.85
C TYR A 60 11.05 -0.61 -5.44
N ASN A 61 11.94 -0.89 -4.47
CA ASN A 61 13.02 0.01 -4.10
C ASN A 61 14.09 0.08 -5.21
N TRP A 62 14.47 -1.07 -5.78
CA TRP A 62 15.48 -1.15 -6.83
C TRP A 62 15.05 -0.47 -8.14
N ILE A 63 13.75 -0.40 -8.44
CA ILE A 63 13.22 0.23 -9.65
C ILE A 63 12.11 1.23 -9.27
N PRO A 64 12.37 2.54 -9.30
CA PRO A 64 11.33 3.54 -9.07
C PRO A 64 10.38 3.58 -10.28
N VAL A 65 9.17 3.00 -10.15
CA VAL A 65 8.15 3.01 -11.22
C VAL A 65 6.83 3.62 -10.70
N PRO A 66 6.19 4.53 -11.47
CA PRO A 66 4.86 5.04 -11.16
C PRO A 66 3.79 3.93 -11.06
N LEU A 67 2.93 4.04 -10.04
CA LEU A 67 1.91 3.06 -9.60
C LEU A 67 0.95 2.52 -10.69
N ALA A 68 0.86 3.19 -11.85
CA ALA A 68 0.02 2.73 -12.96
C ALA A 68 0.59 1.51 -13.72
N PHE A 69 1.87 1.18 -13.55
CA PHE A 69 2.53 0.10 -14.30
C PHE A 69 2.55 -1.26 -13.55
N SER A 70 2.33 -1.28 -12.24
CA SER A 70 2.52 -2.48 -11.41
C SER A 70 1.36 -3.47 -11.45
N GLN A 71 0.13 -3.03 -11.75
CA GLN A 71 -1.06 -3.89 -11.81
C GLN A 71 -1.07 -4.85 -13.02
N ILE A 72 -0.27 -4.56 -14.05
CA ILE A 72 -0.10 -5.44 -15.23
C ILE A 72 1.05 -6.44 -15.01
N CYS A 73 1.92 -6.20 -14.03
CA CYS A 73 3.12 -7.00 -13.79
C CYS A 73 2.90 -8.27 -12.95
N MET A 74 1.77 -8.43 -12.24
CA MET A 74 1.53 -9.67 -11.47
C MET A 74 1.08 -10.85 -12.35
N ASP A 75 0.55 -10.60 -13.55
CA ASP A 75 0.23 -11.65 -14.54
C ASP A 75 1.49 -12.11 -15.33
N PHE A 76 2.63 -11.47 -15.09
CA PHE A 76 3.87 -11.50 -15.88
C PHE A 76 4.82 -12.67 -15.56
N ARG A 77 4.32 -13.85 -15.16
CA ARG A 77 5.21 -15.05 -15.14
C ARG A 77 5.61 -15.51 -16.55
N TRP A 78 4.94 -15.01 -17.61
CA TRP A 78 5.20 -15.30 -19.02
C TRP A 78 6.11 -14.31 -19.77
N SER A 79 6.44 -13.16 -19.18
CA SER A 79 7.22 -12.11 -19.89
C SER A 79 8.58 -11.83 -19.23
N GLN A 80 9.02 -12.77 -18.38
CA GLN A 80 10.37 -12.84 -17.79
C GLN A 80 11.52 -12.87 -18.85
N ILE A 81 11.24 -13.13 -20.13
CA ILE A 81 12.22 -13.12 -21.24
C ILE A 81 12.23 -11.80 -22.04
N THR A 82 11.11 -11.06 -22.10
CA THR A 82 11.05 -9.75 -22.79
C THR A 82 11.54 -8.61 -21.90
N LEU A 83 11.48 -8.77 -20.56
CA LEU A 83 12.04 -7.81 -19.60
C LEU A 83 13.58 -7.71 -19.68
N PHE A 84 14.27 -8.75 -20.14
CA PHE A 84 15.71 -8.70 -20.43
C PHE A 84 16.04 -7.71 -21.58
N TYR A 85 15.07 -7.38 -22.45
CA TYR A 85 15.18 -6.33 -23.47
C TYR A 85 14.94 -4.91 -22.92
N TYR A 86 14.25 -4.76 -21.79
CA TYR A 86 14.10 -3.48 -21.07
C TYR A 86 15.24 -3.21 -20.07
N ASN A 87 16.11 -4.20 -19.84
CA ASN A 87 17.30 -4.17 -18.98
C ASN A 87 18.41 -3.17 -19.40
N TRP A 88 18.18 -2.27 -20.36
CA TRP A 88 19.22 -1.33 -20.84
C TRP A 88 18.96 0.15 -20.53
N ILE A 89 17.78 0.54 -20.03
CA ILE A 89 17.50 1.95 -19.70
C ILE A 89 16.93 2.01 -18.29
N PRO A 90 17.71 2.47 -17.28
CA PRO A 90 17.07 2.98 -16.07
C PRO A 90 16.19 4.15 -16.52
N VAL A 91 14.92 4.18 -16.10
CA VAL A 91 14.10 5.39 -16.24
C VAL A 91 14.87 6.47 -15.50
N PRO A 92 15.53 7.40 -16.21
CA PRO A 92 16.53 8.22 -15.56
C PRO A 92 15.77 9.16 -14.63
N LEU A 93 16.38 9.51 -13.50
CA LEU A 93 15.98 10.64 -12.65
C LEU A 93 15.63 11.89 -13.48
N ALA A 94 16.19 11.99 -14.69
CA ALA A 94 15.83 12.96 -15.72
C ALA A 94 14.32 13.01 -16.04
N PHE A 95 13.53 11.94 -15.96
CA PHE A 95 12.12 11.96 -16.37
C PHE A 95 11.26 12.81 -15.42
N SER A 96 11.38 12.60 -14.10
CA SER A 96 10.73 13.46 -13.10
C SER A 96 11.26 14.89 -13.17
N GLN A 97 12.56 15.06 -13.40
CA GLN A 97 13.19 16.37 -13.59
C GLN A 97 12.70 17.09 -14.85
N ILE A 98 12.55 16.41 -15.97
CA ILE A 98 12.05 16.94 -17.24
C ILE A 98 10.59 17.35 -17.09
N ILE A 99 9.74 16.53 -16.45
CA ILE A 99 8.35 16.90 -16.20
C ILE A 99 8.27 18.16 -15.33
N SER A 100 9.04 18.21 -14.24
CA SER A 100 9.11 19.39 -13.37
C SER A 100 9.60 20.63 -14.12
N LEU A 101 10.62 20.49 -14.97
CA LEU A 101 11.14 21.56 -15.82
C LEU A 101 10.12 22.05 -16.84
N VAL A 102 9.42 21.14 -17.54
CA VAL A 102 8.41 21.47 -18.56
C VAL A 102 7.26 22.24 -17.93
N VAL A 103 6.75 21.81 -16.78
CA VAL A 103 5.68 22.51 -16.06
C VAL A 103 6.14 23.89 -15.60
N ARG A 104 7.35 24.02 -15.05
CA ARG A 104 7.92 25.33 -14.66
C ARG A 104 8.10 26.27 -15.86
N CYS A 105 8.64 25.78 -16.97
CA CYS A 105 8.82 26.55 -18.20
C CYS A 105 7.49 27.00 -18.79
N TYR A 106 6.47 26.14 -18.79
CA TYR A 106 5.11 26.50 -19.20
C TYR A 106 4.57 27.68 -18.39
N PHE A 107 4.73 27.65 -17.07
CA PHE A 107 4.25 28.72 -16.20
C PHE A 107 5.08 30.01 -16.30
N ILE A 108 6.40 29.93 -16.54
CA ILE A 108 7.22 31.11 -16.83
C ILE A 108 6.73 31.81 -18.09
N LEU A 109 6.46 31.05 -19.17
CA LEU A 109 5.91 31.61 -20.41
C LEU A 109 4.49 32.14 -20.22
N ALA A 110 3.65 31.44 -19.45
CA ALA A 110 2.30 31.91 -19.14
C ALA A 110 2.29 33.19 -18.29
N LEU A 111 3.25 33.34 -17.37
CA LEU A 111 3.42 34.55 -16.56
C LEU A 111 3.77 35.76 -17.41
N LEU A 112 4.56 35.60 -18.48
CA LEU A 112 4.90 36.68 -19.40
C LEU A 112 3.79 36.93 -20.44
N GLY A 113 3.18 35.86 -20.96
CA GLY A 113 2.20 35.95 -22.05
C GLY A 113 0.77 36.30 -21.61
N ARG A 114 0.41 36.07 -20.34
CA ARG A 114 -0.91 36.40 -19.78
C ARG A 114 -0.92 37.67 -18.95
N GLN A 115 0.12 38.51 -19.08
CA GLN A 115 0.10 39.85 -18.49
C GLN A 115 -0.92 40.70 -19.26
N PHE A 116 -1.84 41.33 -18.54
CA PHE A 116 -2.74 42.30 -19.13
C PHE A 116 -1.92 43.54 -19.52
N THR A 117 -1.70 43.73 -20.82
CA THR A 117 -1.03 44.92 -21.33
C THR A 117 -2.07 46.03 -21.47
N HIS A 118 -1.90 47.13 -20.76
CA HIS A 118 -2.77 48.29 -20.86
C HIS A 118 -2.59 48.92 -22.24
N ASN A 119 -3.56 48.71 -23.13
CA ASN A 119 -3.52 49.23 -24.50
C ASN A 119 -4.65 50.25 -24.67
N GLU A 120 -4.27 51.53 -24.81
CA GLU A 120 -5.19 52.69 -24.77
C GLU A 120 -6.29 52.65 -25.85
N GLY A 121 -6.14 51.79 -26.88
CA GLY A 121 -7.10 51.63 -27.99
C GLY A 121 -7.96 50.36 -27.97
N SER A 122 -7.70 49.38 -27.10
CA SER A 122 -8.47 48.14 -27.04
C SER A 122 -8.94 47.88 -25.61
N ARG A 123 -10.14 48.36 -25.28
CA ARG A 123 -10.83 48.07 -24.02
C ARG A 123 -11.17 46.58 -23.96
N SER A 124 -10.23 45.75 -23.51
CA SER A 124 -10.61 44.52 -22.81
C SER A 124 -11.40 44.97 -21.57
N PRO A 125 -12.68 44.62 -21.43
CA PRO A 125 -13.55 45.21 -20.40
C PRO A 125 -13.22 44.77 -18.97
N ILE A 126 -12.25 43.87 -18.82
CA ILE A 126 -11.95 43.16 -17.58
C ILE A 126 -10.42 43.17 -17.41
N ASP A 127 -9.92 44.23 -16.79
CA ASP A 127 -8.51 44.37 -16.40
C ASP A 127 -8.38 43.79 -14.98
N ILE A 128 -8.21 42.46 -14.88
CA ILE A 128 -8.07 41.82 -13.58
C ILE A 128 -6.62 41.97 -13.14
N TYR A 129 -6.37 42.91 -12.23
CA TYR A 129 -5.06 43.14 -11.60
C TYR A 129 -4.43 41.82 -11.08
N PHE A 130 -5.26 40.87 -10.65
CA PHE A 130 -4.86 39.54 -10.21
C PHE A 130 -5.37 38.43 -11.15
N PRO A 131 -4.50 37.67 -11.84
CA PRO A 131 -4.92 36.66 -12.81
C PRO A 131 -5.40 35.36 -12.12
N ALA A 132 -6.58 35.39 -11.49
CA ALA A 132 -7.12 34.31 -10.67
C ALA A 132 -7.19 32.95 -11.39
N ILE A 133 -7.56 32.93 -12.68
CA ILE A 133 -7.65 31.69 -13.47
C ILE A 133 -6.27 31.08 -13.73
N THR A 134 -5.24 31.91 -13.96
CA THR A 134 -3.87 31.43 -14.18
C THR A 134 -3.27 30.89 -12.88
N VAL A 135 -3.58 31.52 -11.73
CA VAL A 135 -3.19 31.02 -10.41
C VAL A 135 -3.88 29.69 -10.08
N LEU A 136 -5.18 29.56 -10.40
CA LEU A 136 -5.90 28.29 -10.25
C LEU A 136 -5.25 27.18 -11.09
N GLN A 137 -4.91 27.46 -12.35
CA GLN A 137 -4.19 26.52 -13.22
C GLN A 137 -2.83 26.14 -12.62
N LEU A 138 -2.08 27.11 -12.08
CA LEU A 138 -0.80 26.87 -11.41
C LEU A 138 -0.95 25.88 -10.25
N VAL A 139 -1.96 26.07 -9.39
CA VAL A 139 -2.23 25.18 -8.25
C VAL A 139 -2.58 23.78 -8.73
N PHE A 140 -3.43 23.62 -9.74
CA PHE A 140 -3.79 22.29 -10.25
C PHE A 140 -2.62 21.55 -10.88
N TYR A 141 -1.89 22.18 -11.82
CA TYR A 141 -0.79 21.50 -12.51
C TYR A 141 0.43 21.27 -11.60
N SER A 142 0.76 22.24 -10.73
CA SER A 142 1.85 22.05 -9.75
C SER A 142 1.45 21.05 -8.67
N GLY A 143 0.19 21.05 -8.26
CA GLY A 143 -0.37 20.08 -7.33
C GLY A 143 -0.32 18.65 -7.86
N TRP A 144 -0.67 18.43 -9.12
CA TRP A 144 -0.56 17.11 -9.76
C TRP A 144 0.88 16.60 -9.83
N VAL A 145 1.85 17.46 -10.15
CA VAL A 145 3.27 17.09 -10.13
C VAL A 145 3.71 16.75 -8.71
N LYS A 146 3.28 17.52 -7.71
CA LYS A 146 3.63 17.29 -6.30
C LYS A 146 3.05 16.00 -5.73
N VAL A 147 1.82 15.66 -6.10
CA VAL A 147 1.22 14.35 -5.74
C VAL A 147 2.00 13.21 -6.39
N ALA A 148 2.42 13.35 -7.65
CA ALA A 148 3.24 12.34 -8.31
C ALA A 148 4.64 12.20 -7.69
N GLU A 149 5.21 13.29 -7.20
CA GLU A 149 6.50 13.31 -6.48
C GLU A 149 6.38 12.61 -5.12
N ALA A 150 5.32 12.88 -4.35
CA ALA A 150 5.08 12.21 -3.06
C ALA A 150 4.85 10.70 -3.22
N LEU A 151 4.20 10.26 -4.31
CA LEU A 151 3.92 8.84 -4.55
C LEU A 151 5.08 8.05 -5.16
N ILE A 152 6.18 8.71 -5.55
CA ILE A 152 7.30 8.02 -6.21
C ILE A 152 8.13 7.18 -5.23
N ASN A 153 8.23 7.63 -3.98
CA ASN A 153 8.98 6.96 -2.93
C ASN A 153 8.16 6.92 -1.63
N PRO A 154 7.15 6.04 -1.53
CA PRO A 154 6.27 5.95 -0.36
C PRO A 154 6.96 5.38 0.91
N CYS A 155 8.27 5.09 0.82
CA CYS A 155 9.10 4.53 1.88
C CYS A 155 10.17 5.53 2.34
N GLY A 156 10.00 6.82 2.07
CA GLY A 156 10.85 7.86 2.61
C GLY A 156 10.53 8.18 4.07
N ASP A 157 10.91 9.39 4.46
CA ASP A 157 10.72 9.96 5.80
C ASP A 157 9.80 11.20 5.73
N ASP A 158 9.07 11.37 4.63
CA ASP A 158 8.10 12.45 4.47
C ASP A 158 6.82 12.12 5.26
N ASP A 159 6.07 13.14 5.68
CA ASP A 159 4.86 12.98 6.51
C ASP A 159 3.77 12.11 5.83
N GLU A 160 3.80 12.03 4.49
CA GLU A 160 2.87 11.23 3.69
C GLU A 160 3.32 9.77 3.48
N ASP A 161 4.53 9.40 3.91
CA ASP A 161 5.10 8.08 3.72
C ASP A 161 4.55 7.04 4.71
N PHE A 162 4.78 5.76 4.42
CA PHE A 162 4.41 4.70 5.35
C PHE A 162 5.34 4.70 6.58
N ASP A 163 4.74 4.74 7.77
CA ASP A 163 5.47 4.55 9.04
C ASP A 163 5.88 3.07 9.22
N PHE A 164 7.02 2.74 8.61
CA PHE A 164 7.61 1.39 8.67
C PHE A 164 8.11 1.03 10.06
N GLU A 165 8.60 2.01 10.83
CA GLU A 165 9.11 1.78 12.18
C GLU A 165 7.97 1.31 13.09
N TRP A 166 6.84 2.02 13.10
CA TRP A 166 5.67 1.62 13.86
C TRP A 166 5.10 0.28 13.40
N PHE A 167 5.01 0.09 12.08
CA PHE A 167 4.49 -1.16 11.52
C PHE A 167 5.35 -2.37 11.93
N LEU A 168 6.67 -2.24 11.85
CA LEU A 168 7.61 -3.30 12.23
C LEU A 168 7.54 -3.57 13.74
N ALA A 169 7.55 -2.53 14.57
CA ALA A 169 7.47 -2.65 16.02
C ALA A 169 6.16 -3.34 16.45
N ARG A 170 5.03 -2.98 15.83
CA ARG A 170 3.74 -3.61 16.08
C ARG A 170 3.76 -5.10 15.75
N ASN A 171 4.27 -5.46 14.57
CA ASN A 171 4.29 -6.85 14.13
C ASN A 171 5.21 -7.71 14.99
N MET A 172 6.38 -7.19 15.38
CA MET A 172 7.28 -7.89 16.30
C MET A 172 6.62 -8.13 17.67
N ARG A 173 5.94 -7.11 18.22
CA ARG A 173 5.20 -7.24 19.49
C ARG A 173 4.07 -8.26 19.40
N GLN A 174 3.32 -8.27 18.30
CA GLN A 174 2.23 -9.22 18.12
C GLN A 174 2.74 -10.65 17.87
N ALA A 175 3.79 -10.83 17.06
CA ALA A 175 4.38 -12.14 16.80
C ALA A 175 4.93 -12.78 18.08
N THR A 176 5.66 -12.00 18.89
CA THR A 176 6.15 -12.45 20.20
C THR A 176 5.03 -12.79 21.17
N ALA A 177 3.94 -12.01 21.19
CA ALA A 177 2.77 -12.29 22.02
C ALA A 177 1.98 -13.54 21.57
N ILE A 178 2.00 -13.88 20.27
CA ILE A 178 1.38 -15.10 19.74
C ILE A 178 2.24 -16.33 20.03
N ALA A 179 3.56 -16.20 19.95
CA ALA A 179 4.50 -17.28 20.21
C ALA A 179 4.72 -17.56 21.70
N ASP A 180 4.27 -16.67 22.60
CA ASP A 180 4.37 -16.87 24.04
C ASP A 180 3.45 -18.02 24.51
N GLU A 181 4.06 -18.99 25.19
CA GLU A 181 3.39 -20.17 25.74
C GLU A 181 2.29 -19.77 26.74
N LYS A 182 2.49 -18.69 27.50
CA LYS A 182 1.50 -18.18 28.46
C LYS A 182 0.23 -17.67 27.80
N ASN A 183 0.30 -17.30 26.53
CA ASN A 183 -0.81 -16.76 25.75
C ASN A 183 -1.44 -17.81 24.82
N SER A 184 -0.95 -19.06 24.88
CA SER A 184 -1.40 -20.17 24.03
C SER A 184 -2.62 -20.92 24.60
N GLU A 185 -3.03 -20.61 25.84
CA GLU A 185 -4.21 -21.20 26.45
C GLU A 185 -5.49 -20.48 25.96
N PRO A 186 -6.39 -21.17 25.23
CA PRO A 186 -7.63 -20.55 24.82
C PRO A 186 -8.51 -20.26 26.04
N PRO A 187 -9.36 -19.21 25.98
CA PRO A 187 -10.32 -18.95 27.04
C PRO A 187 -11.23 -20.17 27.25
N PRO A 188 -11.75 -20.39 28.46
CA PRO A 188 -12.59 -21.54 28.76
C PRO A 188 -13.82 -21.54 27.84
N LEU A 189 -14.11 -22.71 27.27
CA LEU A 189 -15.28 -22.89 26.42
C LEU A 189 -16.56 -22.68 27.24
N CYS A 190 -17.34 -21.66 26.86
CA CYS A 190 -18.64 -21.38 27.45
C CYS A 190 -19.71 -21.31 26.37
N TRP A 191 -20.95 -21.62 26.73
CA TRP A 191 -22.09 -21.40 25.85
C TRP A 191 -22.18 -19.92 25.51
N ASP A 192 -22.22 -19.60 24.21
CA ASP A 192 -22.40 -18.22 23.78
C ASP A 192 -23.81 -17.73 24.17
N LYS A 193 -23.96 -16.40 24.27
CA LYS A 193 -25.21 -15.75 24.71
C LYS A 193 -26.43 -16.16 23.86
N PHE A 194 -26.22 -16.60 22.63
CA PHE A 194 -27.27 -16.98 21.69
C PHE A 194 -27.50 -18.49 21.60
N TRP A 195 -26.84 -19.30 22.44
CA TRP A 195 -26.95 -20.75 22.41
C TRP A 195 -28.40 -21.26 22.57
N ARG A 196 -29.27 -20.53 23.29
CA ARG A 196 -30.68 -20.89 23.54
C ARG A 196 -31.72 -20.02 22.80
N ASP A 197 -31.32 -18.91 22.18
CA ASP A 197 -32.24 -17.85 21.70
C ASP A 197 -32.53 -17.91 20.20
N GLN A 198 -32.77 -19.10 19.67
CA GLN A 198 -33.22 -19.31 18.28
C GLN A 198 -34.52 -18.53 17.98
N LYS A 199 -35.46 -18.50 18.93
CA LYS A 199 -36.76 -17.80 18.80
C LYS A 199 -36.61 -16.27 18.77
N GLU A 200 -35.68 -15.72 19.55
CA GLU A 200 -35.40 -14.29 19.59
C GLU A 200 -34.73 -13.81 18.28
N ARG A 201 -33.86 -14.62 17.66
CA ARG A 201 -33.31 -14.32 16.32
C ARG A 201 -34.40 -14.29 15.25
N GLU A 202 -35.32 -15.25 15.25
CA GLU A 202 -36.43 -15.25 14.30
C GLU A 202 -37.33 -14.02 14.48
N GLN A 203 -37.64 -13.64 15.72
CA GLN A 203 -38.45 -12.46 16.03
C GLN A 203 -37.74 -11.16 15.63
N ASN A 204 -36.45 -11.01 15.97
CA ASN A 204 -35.65 -9.83 15.62
C ASN A 204 -35.43 -9.71 14.10
N THR A 205 -35.26 -10.83 13.40
CA THR A 205 -35.19 -10.85 11.93
C THR A 205 -36.53 -10.46 11.32
N LYS A 206 -37.65 -11.03 11.81
CA LYS A 206 -39.01 -10.68 11.35
C LYS A 206 -39.34 -9.20 11.63
N SER A 207 -38.94 -8.64 12.77
CA SER A 207 -39.17 -7.21 13.08
C SER A 207 -38.33 -6.27 12.23
N THR A 208 -37.09 -6.65 11.90
CA THR A 208 -36.17 -5.84 11.08
C THR A 208 -36.62 -5.80 9.62
N VAL A 209 -37.02 -6.96 9.06
CA VAL A 209 -37.63 -7.04 7.73
C VAL A 209 -38.93 -6.24 7.66
N LYS A 210 -39.76 -6.29 8.70
CA LYS A 210 -41.02 -5.51 8.76
C LYS A 210 -40.77 -4.00 8.86
N ARG A 211 -39.71 -3.54 9.54
CA ARG A 211 -39.30 -2.13 9.56
C ARG A 211 -38.75 -1.67 8.20
N LEU A 212 -37.90 -2.47 7.56
CA LEU A 212 -37.35 -2.20 6.23
C LEU A 212 -38.44 -2.15 5.16
N GLY A 213 -39.40 -3.08 5.20
CA GLY A 213 -40.55 -3.08 4.30
C GLY A 213 -41.43 -1.84 4.49
N LYS A 214 -41.70 -1.43 5.73
CA LYS A 214 -42.43 -0.18 6.01
C LYS A 214 -41.67 1.06 5.54
N PHE A 215 -40.35 1.11 5.73
CA PHE A 215 -39.52 2.22 5.29
C PHE A 215 -39.51 2.37 3.76
N TRP A 216 -39.37 1.27 3.03
CA TRP A 216 -39.46 1.26 1.57
C TRP A 216 -40.86 1.60 1.06
N PHE A 217 -41.92 1.12 1.73
CA PHE A 217 -43.30 1.43 1.34
C PHE A 217 -43.64 2.92 1.49
N ILE A 218 -43.16 3.56 2.58
CA ILE A 218 -43.30 5.00 2.80
C ILE A 218 -42.49 5.79 1.76
N ARG A 219 -41.27 5.36 1.46
CA ARG A 219 -40.41 6.01 0.46
C ARG A 219 -40.99 5.98 -0.96
N MET A 220 -41.71 4.92 -1.31
CA MET A 220 -42.32 4.74 -2.65
C MET A 220 -43.62 5.54 -2.86
N HIS A 221 -44.24 6.06 -1.79
CA HIS A 221 -45.46 6.90 -1.87
C HIS A 221 -45.17 8.40 -1.72
N LEU A 222 -43.89 8.78 -1.60
CA LEU A 222 -43.42 10.17 -1.45
C LEU A 222 -42.68 10.68 -2.70
N GLU A 223 -42.65 9.90 -3.78
CA GLU A 223 -42.25 10.28 -5.15
C GLU A 223 -43.49 10.32 -6.06
#